data_AF-A0A4R9GRQ8-F1
#
_entry.id   AF-A0A4R9GRQ8-F1
#
_cell.length_a   1.000
_cell.length_b   1.000
_cell.length_c   1.000
_cell.angle_alpha   90.00
_cell.angle_beta   90.00
_cell.angle_gamma   90.00
#
_symmetry.space_group_name_H-M   'P 1'
#
loop_
_entity.id
_entity.type
_entity.pdbx_description
1 polymer ?
#
loop_
_entity_poly.entity_id
_entity_poly.type
_entity_poly.pdbx_seq_one_letter_code
_entity_poly.pdbx_strand_id
1 'polypeptide(L)'
;MAKSSAISHSVSLEESVWELFETGAYEEVSLAAERHPTNVFIHHLSAISQFETGADTANNFPLEGKTVLTPLLGAYLHRSNGRPREAAILFHEYFKASSSPISYSILKTGIRTCEEAGNYKFALDLIQIYKTLFQDDFFAGLEFFSLYHMRRFGEALESFKRNSLVLREDRDVLAALGLCLVHLGKFEEAKEILEKLPGAGEIPSYEDKVTEYEPMIRNIPKYEKRKKQLSEKELLDLGYAYLFSQSYKKAEEVFTSLVSQVK
;
A
#
# COMPACT_ATOMS: atom_id res chain seq x y z
N MET A 1 -17.83 -30.35 53.29
CA MET A 1 -16.90 -30.84 52.25
C MET A 1 -17.37 -30.32 50.90
N ALA A 2 -16.72 -29.29 50.37
CA ALA A 2 -16.91 -28.84 49.00
C ALA A 2 -15.52 -28.73 48.38
N LYS A 3 -15.17 -29.68 47.51
CA LYS A 3 -13.97 -29.61 46.69
C LYS A 3 -14.24 -28.56 45.61
N SER A 4 -13.69 -27.37 45.80
CA SER A 4 -13.51 -26.41 44.70
C SER A 4 -12.45 -26.99 43.77
N SER A 5 -12.87 -27.51 42.62
CA SER A 5 -11.94 -27.85 41.54
C SER A 5 -11.54 -26.56 40.84
N ALA A 6 -10.43 -25.96 41.29
CA ALA A 6 -9.71 -25.00 40.48
C ALA A 6 -9.22 -25.74 39.22
N ILE A 7 -9.89 -25.52 38.10
CA ILE A 7 -9.37 -25.90 36.79
C ILE A 7 -8.27 -24.88 36.48
N SER A 8 -7.05 -25.15 36.94
CA SER A 8 -5.87 -24.47 36.41
C SER A 8 -5.67 -25.02 35.00
N HIS A 9 -6.07 -24.28 33.97
CA HIS A 9 -5.56 -24.53 32.63
C HIS A 9 -4.05 -24.27 32.69
N SER A 10 -3.25 -25.34 32.77
CA SER A 10 -1.81 -25.22 32.62
C SER A 10 -1.56 -24.73 31.19
N VAL A 11 -1.08 -23.49 31.06
CA VAL A 11 -0.64 -22.92 29.78
C VAL A 11 0.38 -23.88 29.16
N SER A 12 0.21 -24.20 27.88
CA SER A 12 1.13 -25.09 27.17
C SER A 12 2.50 -24.42 27.02
N LEU A 13 3.56 -25.22 26.86
CA LEU A 13 4.90 -24.69 26.64
C LEU A 13 4.95 -23.73 25.44
N GLU A 14 4.26 -24.05 24.35
CA GLU A 14 4.23 -23.23 23.13
C GLU A 14 3.53 -21.89 23.35
N GLU A 15 2.44 -21.87 24.12
CA GLU A 15 1.75 -20.63 24.52
C GLU A 15 2.65 -19.77 25.42
N SER A 16 3.34 -20.36 26.40
CA SER A 16 4.26 -19.61 27.26
C SER A 16 5.44 -19.01 26.48
N VAL A 17 5.99 -19.72 25.49
CA VAL A 17 7.06 -19.18 24.64
C VAL A 17 6.53 -18.13 23.67
N TRP A 18 5.28 -18.26 23.21
CA TRP A 18 4.62 -17.20 22.44
C TRP A 18 4.45 -15.91 23.26
N GLU A 19 4.09 -15.99 24.53
CA GLU A 19 4.02 -14.81 25.41
C GLU A 19 5.39 -14.12 25.58
N LEU A 20 6.49 -14.90 25.66
CA LEU A 20 7.84 -14.34 25.65
C LEU A 20 8.13 -13.59 24.34
N PHE A 21 7.70 -14.13 23.20
CA PHE A 21 7.83 -13.46 21.92
C PHE A 21 7.06 -12.13 21.89
N GLU A 22 5.80 -12.09 22.32
CA GLU A 22 4.98 -10.88 22.35
C GLU A 22 5.55 -9.76 23.23
N THR A 23 6.26 -10.14 24.30
CA THR A 23 6.91 -9.18 25.21
C THR A 23 8.29 -8.72 24.71
N GLY A 24 8.75 -9.26 23.58
CA GLY A 24 10.07 -8.96 23.01
C GLY A 24 11.22 -9.66 23.72
N ALA A 25 10.94 -10.67 24.55
CA ALA A 25 11.91 -11.50 25.27
C ALA A 25 12.53 -12.55 24.33
N TYR A 26 13.13 -12.07 23.23
CA TYR A 26 13.63 -12.90 22.12
C TYR A 26 14.84 -13.78 22.51
N GLU A 27 15.63 -13.34 23.49
CA GLU A 27 16.72 -14.15 24.06
C GLU A 27 16.15 -15.38 24.78
N GLU A 28 15.08 -15.20 25.54
CA GLU A 28 14.38 -16.27 26.26
C GLU A 28 13.68 -17.24 25.31
N VAL A 29 13.11 -16.75 24.20
CA VAL A 29 12.59 -17.61 23.12
C VAL A 29 13.70 -18.49 22.53
N SER A 30 14.90 -17.92 22.34
CA SER A 30 16.06 -18.65 21.81
C SER A 30 16.57 -19.71 22.81
N LEU A 31 16.66 -19.37 24.10
CA LEU A 31 16.99 -20.32 25.16
C LEU A 31 15.95 -21.45 25.29
N ALA A 32 14.66 -21.15 25.06
CA ALA A 32 13.62 -22.17 25.03
C ALA A 32 13.82 -23.16 23.88
N ALA A 33 14.22 -22.68 22.69
CA ALA A 33 14.55 -23.54 21.55
C ALA A 33 15.72 -24.49 21.86
N GLU A 34 16.78 -24.00 22.51
CA GLU A 34 17.91 -24.83 22.94
C GLU A 34 17.52 -25.91 23.96
N ARG A 35 16.63 -25.58 24.90
CA ARG A 35 16.13 -26.52 25.92
C ARG A 35 15.17 -27.57 25.35
N HIS A 36 14.54 -27.28 24.21
CA HIS A 36 13.51 -28.12 23.61
C HIS A 36 13.83 -28.43 22.12
N PRO A 37 14.94 -29.14 21.83
CA PRO A 37 15.48 -29.31 20.48
C PRO A 37 14.59 -30.11 19.51
N THR A 38 13.51 -30.72 20.00
CA THR A 38 12.55 -31.49 19.21
C THR A 38 11.25 -30.74 18.94
N ASN A 39 11.05 -29.56 19.55
CA ASN A 39 9.84 -28.76 19.36
C ASN A 39 10.01 -27.82 18.16
N VAL A 40 9.42 -28.21 17.03
CA VAL A 40 9.49 -27.48 15.76
C VAL A 40 8.86 -26.08 15.86
N PHE A 41 7.78 -25.91 16.64
CA PHE A 41 7.11 -24.61 16.80
C PHE A 41 8.04 -23.59 17.45
N ILE A 42 8.69 -23.97 18.55
CA ILE A 42 9.62 -23.09 19.29
C ILE A 42 10.82 -22.72 18.42
N HIS A 43 11.33 -23.66 17.61
CA HIS A 43 12.39 -23.35 16.64
C HIS A 43 11.95 -22.39 15.55
N HIS A 44 10.75 -22.56 14.98
CA HIS A 44 10.20 -21.59 14.02
C HIS A 44 10.04 -20.21 14.66
N LEU A 45 9.54 -20.14 15.90
CA LEU A 45 9.34 -18.88 16.63
C LEU A 45 10.68 -18.20 16.98
N SER A 46 11.70 -18.97 17.36
CA SER A 46 13.06 -18.47 17.59
C SER A 46 13.67 -17.91 16.31
N ALA A 47 13.50 -18.59 15.17
CA ALA A 47 13.93 -18.07 13.87
C ALA A 47 13.23 -16.76 13.50
N ILE A 48 11.91 -16.66 13.72
CA ILE A 48 11.14 -15.43 13.51
C ILE A 48 11.64 -14.29 14.42
N SER A 49 12.00 -14.59 15.66
CA SER A 49 12.55 -13.62 16.62
C SER A 49 13.85 -12.98 16.10
N GLN A 50 14.70 -13.74 15.41
CA GLN A 50 15.92 -13.21 14.80
C GLN A 50 15.60 -12.22 13.66
N PHE A 51 14.60 -12.52 12.83
CA PHE A 51 14.19 -11.58 11.79
C PHE A 51 13.57 -10.30 12.36
N GLU A 52 12.77 -10.40 13.42
CA GLU A 52 12.15 -9.25 14.08
C GLU A 52 13.15 -8.35 14.82
N THR A 53 14.34 -8.87 15.15
CA THR A 53 15.48 -8.06 15.66
C THR A 53 16.37 -7.48 14.56
N GLY A 54 16.04 -7.73 13.28
CA GLY A 54 16.74 -7.17 12.12
C GLY A 54 17.86 -8.04 11.56
N ALA A 55 17.92 -9.34 11.89
CA ALA A 55 18.86 -10.24 11.26
C ALA A 55 18.47 -10.55 9.81
N ASP A 56 19.44 -10.51 8.90
CA ASP A 56 19.24 -10.84 7.47
C ASP A 56 19.19 -12.37 7.20
N THR A 57 19.61 -13.17 8.17
CA THR A 57 19.64 -14.64 8.08
C THR A 57 19.18 -15.26 9.39
N ALA A 58 18.38 -16.32 9.30
CA ALA A 58 18.16 -17.23 10.42
C ALA A 58 19.25 -18.31 10.37
N ASN A 59 20.44 -18.01 10.87
CA ASN A 59 21.48 -19.04 10.97
C ASN A 59 21.12 -20.03 12.08
N ASN A 60 21.28 -21.32 11.79
CA ASN A 60 21.34 -22.45 12.74
C ASN A 60 20.03 -23.06 13.28
N PHE A 61 18.92 -23.07 12.54
CA PHE A 61 17.75 -23.86 12.97
C PHE A 61 17.40 -24.98 11.99
N PRO A 62 17.11 -26.20 12.50
CA PRO A 62 16.41 -27.20 11.70
C PRO A 62 14.98 -26.70 11.48
N LEU A 63 14.73 -26.07 10.33
CA LEU A 63 13.41 -25.63 9.89
C LEU A 63 12.58 -26.78 9.28
N GLU A 64 12.95 -28.02 9.64
CA GLU A 64 12.26 -29.22 9.16
C GLU A 64 10.98 -29.44 9.96
N GLY A 65 9.87 -29.64 9.24
CA GLY A 65 8.55 -29.86 9.83
C GLY A 65 7.54 -28.80 9.41
N LYS A 66 6.28 -29.02 9.79
CA LYS A 66 5.18 -28.09 9.49
C LYS A 66 4.48 -27.69 10.79
N THR A 67 4.35 -26.39 10.99
CA THR A 67 3.59 -25.80 12.09
C THR A 67 2.71 -24.68 11.56
N VAL A 68 1.87 -24.09 12.41
CA VAL A 68 1.09 -22.89 12.06
C VAL A 68 1.98 -21.70 11.68
N LEU A 69 3.25 -21.69 12.11
CA LEU A 69 4.23 -20.65 11.78
C LEU A 69 4.98 -20.90 10.47
N THR A 70 4.78 -22.04 9.80
CA THR A 70 5.51 -22.35 8.56
C THR A 70 5.31 -21.29 7.45
N PRO A 71 4.08 -20.79 7.16
CA PRO A 71 3.91 -19.71 6.19
C PRO A 71 4.67 -18.45 6.61
N LEU A 72 4.61 -18.12 7.90
CA LEU A 72 5.24 -16.93 8.45
C LEU A 72 6.77 -16.97 8.32
N LEU A 73 7.39 -18.08 8.69
CA LEU A 73 8.82 -18.29 8.51
C LEU A 73 9.23 -18.19 7.03
N GLY A 74 8.44 -18.78 6.13
CA GLY A 74 8.62 -18.62 4.69
C GLY A 74 8.53 -17.15 4.25
N ALA A 75 7.60 -16.39 4.82
CA ALA A 75 7.43 -14.97 4.53
C ALA A 75 8.70 -14.17 4.88
N TYR A 76 9.25 -14.36 6.08
CA TYR A 76 10.50 -13.70 6.49
C TYR A 76 11.67 -14.09 5.61
N LEU A 77 11.82 -15.38 5.28
CA LEU A 77 12.88 -15.84 4.37
C LEU A 77 12.74 -15.24 2.97
N HIS A 78 11.53 -15.15 2.42
CA HIS A 78 11.33 -14.48 1.13
C HIS A 78 11.68 -13.00 1.21
N ARG A 79 11.28 -12.33 2.28
CA ARG A 79 11.58 -10.92 2.51
C ARG A 79 13.08 -10.65 2.61
N SER A 80 13.82 -11.42 3.41
CA SER A 80 15.28 -11.26 3.55
C SER A 80 16.04 -11.56 2.25
N ASN A 81 15.48 -12.40 1.39
CA ASN A 81 16.00 -12.67 0.05
C ASN A 81 15.57 -11.64 -1.01
N GLY A 82 15.00 -10.49 -0.62
CA GLY A 82 14.57 -9.45 -1.54
C GLY A 82 13.39 -9.85 -2.43
N ARG A 83 12.55 -10.79 -1.98
CA ARG A 83 11.35 -11.28 -2.67
C ARG A 83 10.08 -10.85 -1.93
N PRO A 84 9.76 -9.54 -1.89
CA PRO A 84 8.66 -9.01 -1.09
C PRO A 84 7.29 -9.48 -1.58
N ARG A 85 7.14 -9.81 -2.88
CA ARG A 85 5.85 -10.28 -3.44
C ARG A 85 5.46 -11.64 -2.90
N GLU A 86 6.39 -12.58 -2.90
CA GLU A 86 6.22 -13.91 -2.35
C GLU A 86 6.03 -13.84 -0.83
N ALA A 87 6.79 -12.98 -0.15
CA ALA A 87 6.64 -12.74 1.27
C ALA A 87 5.25 -12.21 1.64
N ALA A 88 4.74 -11.22 0.89
CA ALA A 88 3.42 -10.63 1.11
C ALA A 88 2.28 -11.66 0.99
N ILE A 89 2.39 -12.61 0.04
CA ILE A 89 1.42 -13.71 -0.09
C ILE A 89 1.39 -14.54 1.19
N LEU A 90 2.56 -14.94 1.70
CA LEU A 90 2.67 -15.80 2.87
C LEU A 90 2.25 -15.09 4.17
N PHE A 91 2.58 -13.81 4.34
CA PHE A 91 2.06 -13.01 5.45
C PHE A 91 0.53 -12.92 5.40
N HIS A 92 -0.04 -12.65 4.23
CA HIS A 92 -1.49 -12.57 4.06
C HIS A 92 -2.18 -13.92 4.35
N GLU A 93 -1.62 -15.02 3.86
CA GLU A 93 -2.10 -16.38 4.16
C GLU A 93 -2.09 -16.67 5.66
N TYR A 94 -0.98 -16.34 6.34
CA TYR A 94 -0.84 -16.54 7.78
C TYR A 94 -1.95 -15.84 8.58
N PHE A 95 -2.21 -14.56 8.29
CA PHE A 95 -3.20 -13.76 9.02
C PHE A 95 -4.65 -14.03 8.60
N LYS A 96 -4.88 -14.63 7.42
CA LYS A 96 -6.21 -15.11 7.01
C LYS A 96 -6.60 -16.42 7.71
N ALA A 97 -5.63 -17.23 8.12
CA ALA A 97 -5.90 -18.47 8.82
C ALA A 97 -6.46 -18.22 10.22
N SER A 98 -7.66 -18.76 10.51
CA SER A 98 -8.42 -18.48 11.73
C SER A 98 -7.80 -18.98 13.03
N SER A 99 -6.76 -19.82 12.94
CA SER A 99 -6.08 -20.46 14.07
C SER A 99 -4.66 -19.94 14.30
N SER A 100 -4.20 -18.95 13.54
CA SER A 100 -2.85 -18.41 13.67
C SER A 100 -2.77 -17.47 14.88
N PRO A 101 -1.76 -17.61 15.74
CA PRO A 101 -1.55 -16.64 16.81
C PRO A 101 -1.16 -15.28 16.20
N ILE A 102 -1.76 -14.19 16.71
CA ILE A 102 -1.56 -12.86 16.15
C ILE A 102 -0.61 -12.08 17.03
N SER A 103 0.44 -11.54 16.41
CA SER A 103 1.39 -10.64 17.05
C SER A 103 1.31 -9.25 16.48
N TYR A 104 1.42 -8.24 17.34
CA TYR A 104 1.51 -6.84 16.92
C TYR A 104 2.73 -6.59 16.02
N SER A 105 3.89 -7.14 16.38
CA SER A 105 5.15 -6.92 15.65
C SER A 105 5.08 -7.57 14.26
N ILE A 106 4.70 -8.84 14.22
CA ILE A 106 4.56 -9.61 12.97
C ILE A 106 3.52 -8.96 12.04
N LEU A 107 2.38 -8.48 12.55
CA LEU A 107 1.35 -7.90 11.71
C LEU A 107 1.83 -6.59 11.06
N LYS A 108 2.57 -5.75 11.80
CA LYS A 108 3.20 -4.56 11.21
C LYS A 108 4.21 -4.95 10.13
N THR A 109 5.03 -5.97 10.36
CA THR A 109 6.00 -6.45 9.37
C THR A 109 5.27 -6.96 8.12
N GLY A 110 4.18 -7.71 8.27
CA GLY A 110 3.36 -8.16 7.15
C GLY A 110 2.75 -7.01 6.34
N ILE A 111 2.22 -5.97 7.01
CA ILE A 111 1.67 -4.78 6.34
C ILE A 111 2.75 -4.05 5.54
N ARG A 112 3.91 -3.80 6.14
CA ARG A 112 5.06 -3.15 5.46
C ARG A 112 5.57 -3.99 4.29
N THR A 113 5.60 -5.31 4.43
CA THR A 113 5.99 -6.20 3.33
C THR A 113 5.01 -6.12 2.17
N CYS A 114 3.71 -5.97 2.45
CA CYS A 114 2.70 -5.76 1.39
C CYS A 114 2.88 -4.41 0.68
N GLU A 115 3.25 -3.35 1.42
CA GLU A 115 3.62 -2.05 0.86
C GLU A 115 4.86 -2.14 -0.03
N GLU A 116 5.95 -2.73 0.46
CA GLU A 116 7.20 -3.00 -0.30
C GLU A 116 6.91 -3.80 -1.59
N ALA A 117 5.95 -4.74 -1.54
CA ALA A 117 5.53 -5.54 -2.69
C ALA A 117 4.65 -4.79 -3.69
N GLY A 118 4.13 -3.60 -3.33
CA GLY A 118 3.10 -2.89 -4.08
C GLY A 118 1.74 -3.61 -4.11
N ASN A 119 1.50 -4.52 -3.15
CA ASN A 119 0.26 -5.30 -3.07
C ASN A 119 -0.75 -4.63 -2.12
N TYR A 120 -1.34 -3.55 -2.61
CA TYR A 120 -2.28 -2.70 -1.86
C TYR A 120 -3.52 -3.44 -1.34
N LYS A 121 -3.96 -4.49 -2.03
CA LYS A 121 -5.10 -5.30 -1.58
C LYS A 121 -4.75 -6.06 -0.29
N PHE A 122 -3.59 -6.71 -0.26
CA PHE A 122 -3.16 -7.44 0.94
C PHE A 122 -2.82 -6.49 2.08
N ALA A 123 -2.21 -5.33 1.79
CA ALA A 123 -1.99 -4.29 2.78
C ALA A 123 -3.30 -3.87 3.46
N LEU A 124 -4.37 -3.60 2.69
CA LEU A 124 -5.68 -3.22 3.27
C LEU A 124 -6.32 -4.34 4.09
N ASP A 125 -6.26 -5.59 3.62
CA ASP A 125 -6.77 -6.74 4.38
C ASP A 125 -6.09 -6.84 5.75
N LEU A 126 -4.76 -6.70 5.80
CA LEU A 126 -3.99 -6.76 7.04
C LEU A 126 -4.19 -5.53 7.94
N ILE A 127 -4.29 -4.33 7.36
CA ILE A 127 -4.62 -3.09 8.09
C ILE A 127 -5.99 -3.22 8.77
N GLN A 128 -6.98 -3.84 8.12
CA GLN A 128 -8.29 -4.05 8.74
C GLN A 128 -8.22 -4.97 9.98
N ILE A 129 -7.39 -6.02 9.93
CA ILE A 129 -7.12 -6.87 11.09
C ILE A 129 -6.45 -6.04 12.19
N TYR A 130 -5.42 -5.26 11.83
CA TYR A 130 -4.68 -4.42 12.76
C TYR A 130 -5.58 -3.41 13.49
N LYS A 131 -6.43 -2.68 12.76
CA LYS A 131 -7.37 -1.70 13.35
C LYS A 131 -8.39 -2.36 14.28
N THR A 132 -8.81 -3.59 13.97
CA THR A 132 -9.76 -4.34 14.82
C THR A 132 -9.14 -4.71 16.16
N LEU A 133 -7.84 -5.01 16.19
CA LEU A 133 -7.13 -5.47 17.38
C LEU A 133 -6.56 -4.33 18.23
N PHE A 134 -5.95 -3.34 17.59
CA PHE A 134 -5.16 -2.31 18.28
C PHE A 134 -5.86 -0.95 18.37
N GLN A 135 -6.95 -0.76 17.61
CA GLN A 135 -7.79 0.44 17.66
C GLN A 135 -7.01 1.76 17.48
N ASP A 136 -5.96 1.74 16.67
CA ASP A 136 -5.19 2.93 16.29
C ASP A 136 -5.11 3.09 14.77
N ASP A 137 -4.62 4.26 14.35
CA ASP A 137 -4.52 4.68 12.96
C ASP A 137 -3.07 4.76 12.46
N PHE A 138 -2.17 3.96 13.01
CA PHE A 138 -0.74 3.94 12.65
C PHE A 138 -0.49 3.82 11.15
N PHE A 139 -1.33 3.04 10.44
CA PHE A 139 -1.25 2.82 9.00
C PHE A 139 -2.18 3.71 8.16
N ALA A 140 -2.69 4.82 8.68
CA ALA A 140 -3.64 5.68 7.97
C ALA A 140 -3.15 6.14 6.59
N GLY A 141 -1.87 6.53 6.47
CA GLY A 141 -1.29 6.95 5.20
C GLY A 141 -1.27 5.82 4.17
N LEU A 142 -0.82 4.63 4.58
CA LEU A 142 -0.80 3.45 3.72
C LEU A 142 -2.23 2.97 3.37
N GLU A 143 -3.19 3.05 4.31
CA GLU A 143 -4.61 2.77 4.05
C GLU A 143 -5.13 3.69 2.94
N PHE A 144 -4.89 4.99 3.06
CA PHE A 144 -5.26 5.99 2.06
C PHE A 144 -4.64 5.69 0.69
N PHE A 145 -3.32 5.53 0.61
CA PHE A 145 -2.64 5.27 -0.66
C PHE A 145 -3.03 3.94 -1.28
N SER A 146 -3.26 2.91 -0.47
CA SER A 146 -3.73 1.62 -0.98
C SER A 146 -5.10 1.75 -1.64
N LEU A 147 -6.04 2.47 -1.02
CA LEU A 147 -7.35 2.75 -1.61
C LEU A 147 -7.24 3.59 -2.89
N TYR A 148 -6.37 4.60 -2.89
CA TYR A 148 -6.08 5.44 -4.06
C TYR A 148 -5.54 4.62 -5.24
N HIS A 149 -4.51 3.81 -5.04
CA HIS A 149 -3.91 2.98 -6.10
C HIS A 149 -4.87 1.91 -6.62
N MET A 150 -5.79 1.43 -5.78
CA MET A 150 -6.88 0.55 -6.18
C MET A 150 -8.05 1.28 -6.86
N ARG A 151 -7.93 2.60 -7.10
CA ARG A 151 -8.98 3.46 -7.69
C ARG A 151 -10.29 3.48 -6.88
N ARG A 152 -10.23 3.18 -5.58
CA ARG A 152 -11.35 3.23 -4.63
C ARG A 152 -11.44 4.64 -4.03
N PHE A 153 -11.59 5.65 -4.91
CA PHE A 153 -11.43 7.07 -4.54
C PHE A 153 -12.40 7.54 -3.45
N GLY A 154 -13.63 7.04 -3.45
CA GLY A 154 -14.61 7.37 -2.41
C GLY A 154 -14.17 6.88 -1.02
N GLU A 155 -13.64 5.67 -0.95
CA GLU A 155 -13.14 5.10 0.31
C GLU A 155 -11.83 5.75 0.75
N ALA A 156 -10.95 6.11 -0.20
CA ALA A 156 -9.75 6.90 0.09
C ALA A 156 -10.13 8.25 0.72
N LEU A 157 -11.16 8.93 0.19
CA LEU A 157 -11.68 10.17 0.75
C LEU A 157 -12.22 9.98 2.18
N GLU A 158 -12.97 8.92 2.45
CA GLU A 158 -13.45 8.62 3.81
C GLU A 158 -12.31 8.22 4.76
N SER A 159 -11.29 7.50 4.28
CA SER A 159 -10.07 7.23 5.04
C SER A 159 -9.33 8.52 5.40
N PHE A 160 -9.20 9.45 4.46
CA PHE A 160 -8.59 10.76 4.71
C PHE A 160 -9.36 11.53 5.78
N LYS A 161 -10.70 11.60 5.68
CA LYS A 161 -11.53 12.33 6.65
C LYS A 161 -11.37 11.80 8.07
N ARG A 162 -11.42 10.48 8.24
CA ARG A 162 -11.21 9.81 9.54
C ARG A 162 -9.85 10.14 10.15
N ASN A 163 -8.83 10.27 9.32
CA ASN A 163 -7.43 10.44 9.73
C ASN A 163 -6.88 11.86 9.46
N SER A 164 -7.75 12.84 9.27
CA SER A 164 -7.38 14.16 8.76
C SER A 164 -6.37 14.90 9.64
N LEU A 165 -6.39 14.68 10.96
CA LEU A 165 -5.43 15.28 11.89
C LEU A 165 -3.99 14.91 11.58
N VAL A 166 -3.74 13.67 11.14
CA VAL A 166 -2.41 13.14 10.84
C VAL A 166 -2.06 13.35 9.36
N LEU A 167 -3.05 13.25 8.47
CA LEU A 167 -2.82 13.23 7.02
C LEU A 167 -2.79 14.60 6.36
N ARG A 168 -3.38 15.63 6.96
CA ARG A 168 -3.51 16.97 6.34
C ARG A 168 -2.18 17.71 6.15
N GLU A 169 -1.11 17.26 6.78
CA GLU A 169 0.22 17.87 6.67
C GLU A 169 1.11 17.15 5.64
N ASP A 170 0.68 15.98 5.16
CA ASP A 170 1.40 15.20 4.16
C ASP A 170 1.05 15.71 2.75
N ARG A 171 2.06 16.28 2.08
CA ARG A 171 1.94 16.85 0.74
C ARG A 171 1.50 15.80 -0.30
N ASP A 172 2.04 14.60 -0.24
CA ASP A 172 1.76 13.55 -1.22
C ASP A 172 0.34 13.04 -1.03
N VAL A 173 -0.12 12.94 0.22
CA VAL A 173 -1.51 12.63 0.54
C VAL A 173 -2.46 13.73 0.03
N LEU A 174 -2.15 15.00 0.24
CA LEU A 174 -2.97 16.12 -0.26
C LEU A 174 -3.04 16.15 -1.79
N ALA A 175 -1.93 15.88 -2.48
CA ALA A 175 -1.90 15.78 -3.93
C ALA A 175 -2.79 14.63 -4.43
N ALA A 176 -2.65 13.44 -3.85
CA ALA A 176 -3.48 12.29 -4.17
C ALA A 176 -4.96 12.50 -3.79
N LEU A 177 -5.25 13.24 -2.71
CA LEU A 177 -6.61 13.62 -2.33
C LEU A 177 -7.24 14.54 -3.36
N GLY A 178 -6.51 15.55 -3.85
CA GLY A 178 -6.94 16.39 -4.96
C GLY A 178 -7.31 15.56 -6.19
N LEU A 179 -6.48 14.57 -6.54
CA LEU A 179 -6.76 13.65 -7.64
C LEU A 179 -7.98 12.75 -7.38
N CYS A 180 -8.17 12.25 -6.15
CA CYS A 180 -9.39 11.55 -5.75
C CYS A 180 -10.63 12.43 -6.00
N LEU A 181 -10.59 13.69 -5.60
CA LEU A 181 -11.70 14.64 -5.77
C LEU A 181 -11.98 14.91 -7.26
N VAL A 182 -10.95 15.07 -8.10
CA VAL A 182 -11.10 15.16 -9.56
C VAL A 182 -11.82 13.92 -10.11
N HIS A 183 -11.39 12.72 -9.74
CA HIS A 183 -12.01 11.47 -10.19
C HIS A 183 -13.45 11.29 -9.72
N LEU A 184 -13.81 11.90 -8.59
CA LEU A 184 -15.18 11.93 -8.07
C LEU A 184 -16.03 13.08 -8.64
N GLY A 185 -15.48 13.91 -9.53
CA GLY A 185 -16.17 15.06 -10.13
C GLY A 185 -16.32 16.27 -9.20
N LYS A 186 -15.57 16.30 -8.09
CA LYS A 186 -15.59 17.36 -7.07
C LYS A 186 -14.51 18.42 -7.37
N PHE A 187 -14.65 19.10 -8.50
CA PHE A 187 -13.58 19.95 -9.04
C PHE A 187 -13.24 21.17 -8.17
N GLU A 188 -14.24 21.81 -7.54
CA GLU A 188 -14.00 22.95 -6.65
C GLU A 188 -13.23 22.53 -5.39
N GLU A 189 -13.65 21.45 -4.73
CA GLU A 189 -12.93 20.88 -3.58
C GLU A 189 -11.49 20.47 -3.97
N ALA A 190 -11.32 19.88 -5.17
CA ALA A 190 -10.01 19.49 -5.66
C ALA A 190 -9.09 20.71 -5.85
N LYS A 191 -9.63 21.79 -6.44
CA LYS A 191 -8.91 23.04 -6.67
C LYS A 191 -8.44 23.64 -5.34
N GLU A 192 -9.32 23.74 -4.34
CA GLU A 192 -8.97 24.28 -3.03
C GLU A 192 -7.83 23.52 -2.34
N ILE A 193 -7.74 22.21 -2.55
CA ILE A 193 -6.66 21.39 -2.00
C ILE A 193 -5.37 21.57 -2.80
N LEU A 194 -5.45 21.48 -4.13
CA LEU A 194 -4.28 21.52 -5.01
C LEU A 194 -3.61 22.90 -5.03
N GLU A 195 -4.37 23.99 -4.92
CA GLU A 195 -3.82 25.37 -4.88
C GLU A 195 -3.00 25.65 -3.61
N LYS A 196 -3.25 24.90 -2.52
CA LYS A 196 -2.48 25.03 -1.27
C LYS A 196 -1.14 24.32 -1.32
N LEU A 197 -0.89 23.51 -2.34
CA LEU A 197 0.37 22.78 -2.46
C LEU A 197 1.52 23.71 -2.89
N PRO A 198 2.72 23.56 -2.33
CA PRO A 198 3.90 24.27 -2.80
C PRO A 198 4.14 24.03 -4.30
N GLY A 199 4.37 25.12 -5.04
CA GLY A 199 4.55 25.12 -6.49
C GLY A 199 3.26 25.23 -7.31
N ALA A 200 2.07 25.28 -6.69
CA ALA A 200 0.82 25.44 -7.42
C ALA A 200 0.77 26.75 -8.24
N GLY A 201 1.36 27.83 -7.73
CA GLY A 201 1.48 29.11 -8.44
C GLY A 201 2.52 29.14 -9.56
N GLU A 202 3.32 28.08 -9.73
CA GLU A 202 4.25 27.92 -10.85
C GLU A 202 3.59 27.21 -12.04
N ILE A 203 2.41 26.62 -11.84
CA ILE A 203 1.65 25.98 -12.89
C ILE A 203 1.00 27.08 -13.73
N PRO A 204 1.26 27.14 -15.05
CA PRO A 204 0.62 28.13 -15.92
C PRO A 204 -0.90 28.03 -15.79
N SER A 205 -1.56 29.18 -15.69
CA SER A 205 -3.02 29.23 -15.70
C SER A 205 -3.58 28.69 -17.02
N TYR A 206 -4.89 28.42 -17.05
CA TYR A 206 -5.55 28.06 -18.30
C TYR A 206 -5.35 29.17 -19.34
N GLU A 207 -5.44 30.43 -18.93
CA GLU A 207 -5.24 31.62 -19.75
C GLU A 207 -3.80 31.70 -20.28
N ASP A 208 -2.80 31.37 -19.46
CA ASP A 208 -1.39 31.32 -19.90
C ASP A 208 -1.20 30.24 -20.96
N LYS A 209 -1.82 29.06 -20.79
CA LYS A 209 -1.79 27.99 -21.78
C LYS A 209 -2.54 28.36 -23.06
N VAL A 210 -3.68 29.04 -22.97
CA VAL A 210 -4.39 29.56 -24.16
C VAL A 210 -3.49 30.50 -24.95
N THR A 211 -2.75 31.37 -24.26
CA THR A 211 -1.79 32.30 -24.87
C THR A 211 -0.61 31.54 -25.51
N GLU A 212 -0.04 30.56 -24.81
CA GLU A 212 1.05 29.72 -25.31
C GLU A 212 0.65 28.97 -26.60
N TYR A 213 -0.56 28.42 -26.64
CA TYR A 213 -1.08 27.65 -27.77
C TYR A 213 -1.79 28.48 -28.84
N GLU A 214 -1.86 29.81 -28.70
CA GLU A 214 -2.50 30.70 -29.66
C GLU A 214 -2.03 30.48 -31.12
N PRO A 215 -0.72 30.30 -31.41
CA PRO A 215 -0.26 30.01 -32.77
C PRO A 215 -0.82 28.70 -33.33
N MET A 216 -0.95 27.67 -32.51
CA MET A 216 -1.51 26.37 -32.91
C MET A 216 -3.02 26.47 -33.12
N ILE A 217 -3.72 27.22 -32.26
CA ILE A 217 -5.16 27.52 -32.38
C ILE A 217 -5.44 28.24 -33.70
N ARG A 218 -4.66 29.28 -34.05
CA ARG A 218 -4.79 29.99 -35.34
C ARG A 218 -4.55 29.07 -36.54
N ASN A 219 -3.73 28.02 -36.38
CA ASN A 219 -3.40 27.07 -37.43
C ASN A 219 -4.38 25.88 -37.55
N ILE A 220 -5.41 25.76 -36.69
CA ILE A 220 -6.41 24.68 -36.75
C ILE A 220 -6.94 24.45 -38.18
N PRO A 221 -7.37 25.48 -38.95
CA PRO A 221 -7.91 25.26 -40.31
C PRO A 221 -6.88 24.65 -41.27
N LYS A 222 -5.60 24.97 -41.09
CA LYS A 222 -4.51 24.41 -41.91
C LYS A 222 -4.26 22.95 -41.54
N TYR A 223 -4.27 22.63 -40.25
CA TYR A 223 -4.13 21.26 -39.77
C TYR A 223 -5.31 20.38 -40.21
N GLU A 224 -6.55 20.87 -40.10
CA GLU A 224 -7.75 20.14 -40.53
C GLU A 224 -7.70 19.77 -42.02
N LYS A 225 -7.27 20.68 -42.90
CA LYS A 225 -7.15 20.43 -44.35
C LYS A 225 -6.23 19.27 -44.72
N ARG A 226 -5.19 19.03 -43.94
CA ARG A 226 -4.20 17.96 -44.18
C ARG A 226 -4.11 16.96 -43.02
N LYS A 227 -5.18 16.78 -42.24
CA LYS A 227 -5.20 15.94 -41.02
C LYS A 227 -4.60 14.54 -41.23
N LYS A 228 -4.86 13.93 -42.39
CA LYS A 228 -4.37 12.58 -42.77
C LYS A 228 -2.85 12.50 -43.04
N GLN A 229 -2.19 13.64 -43.19
CA GLN A 229 -0.76 13.77 -43.52
C GLN A 229 0.04 14.41 -42.38
N LEU A 230 -0.60 14.65 -41.23
CA LEU A 230 0.07 15.24 -40.07
C LEU A 230 1.01 14.21 -39.44
N SER A 231 2.19 14.68 -39.05
CA SER A 231 3.07 13.93 -38.15
C SER A 231 2.47 13.80 -36.76
N GLU A 232 2.98 12.88 -35.95
CA GLU A 232 2.56 12.69 -34.56
C GLU A 232 2.65 13.97 -33.72
N LYS A 233 3.75 14.73 -33.88
CA LYS A 233 3.94 16.02 -33.22
C LYS A 233 2.86 17.04 -33.63
N GLU A 234 2.53 17.12 -34.92
CA GLU A 234 1.48 18.03 -35.41
C GLU A 234 0.07 17.59 -34.98
N LEU A 235 -0.15 16.29 -34.81
CA LEU A 235 -1.39 15.78 -34.22
C LEU A 235 -1.48 16.14 -32.74
N LEU A 236 -0.38 16.06 -31.98
CA LEU A 236 -0.33 16.55 -30.60
C LEU A 236 -0.61 18.06 -30.54
N ASP A 237 0.06 18.86 -31.38
CA ASP A 237 -0.19 20.31 -31.47
C ASP A 237 -1.66 20.61 -31.79
N LEU A 238 -2.27 19.84 -32.71
CA LEU A 238 -3.69 19.95 -33.05
C LEU A 238 -4.60 19.54 -31.88
N GLY A 239 -4.25 18.48 -31.15
CA GLY A 239 -4.97 18.03 -29.97
C GLY A 239 -5.01 19.09 -28.87
N TYR A 240 -3.85 19.67 -28.55
CA TYR A 240 -3.76 20.78 -27.59
C TYR A 240 -4.44 22.05 -28.09
N ALA A 241 -4.34 22.37 -29.39
CA ALA A 241 -5.06 23.49 -29.97
C ALA A 241 -6.58 23.32 -29.81
N TYR A 242 -7.13 22.13 -30.01
CA TYR A 242 -8.54 21.86 -29.72
C TYR A 242 -8.86 21.96 -28.24
N LEU A 243 -7.98 21.46 -27.36
CA LEU A 243 -8.17 21.53 -25.92
C LEU A 243 -8.29 22.97 -25.44
N PHE A 244 -7.33 23.83 -25.79
CA PHE A 244 -7.29 25.23 -25.34
C PHE A 244 -8.21 26.17 -26.13
N SER A 245 -8.76 25.72 -27.26
CA SER A 245 -9.89 26.38 -27.94
C SER A 245 -11.27 25.82 -27.52
N GLN A 246 -11.32 25.04 -26.43
CA GLN A 246 -12.54 24.46 -25.86
C GLN A 246 -13.31 23.51 -26.81
N SER A 247 -12.64 23.01 -27.85
CA SER A 247 -13.16 21.99 -28.76
C SER A 247 -12.92 20.58 -28.22
N TYR A 248 -13.38 20.31 -26.99
CA TYR A 248 -12.99 19.15 -26.18
C TYR A 248 -13.20 17.79 -26.89
N LYS A 249 -14.34 17.63 -27.58
CA LYS A 249 -14.65 16.38 -28.31
C LYS A 249 -13.63 16.11 -29.43
N LYS A 250 -13.23 17.15 -30.17
CA LYS A 250 -12.21 17.01 -31.22
C LYS A 250 -10.83 16.73 -30.62
N ALA A 251 -10.52 17.32 -29.47
CA ALA A 251 -9.28 17.05 -28.74
C ALA A 251 -9.21 15.57 -28.33
N GLU A 252 -10.28 15.06 -27.72
CA GLU A 252 -10.42 13.66 -27.32
C GLU A 252 -10.24 12.69 -28.49
N GLU A 253 -10.90 12.94 -29.63
CA GLU A 253 -10.77 12.12 -30.84
C GLU A 253 -9.30 12.06 -31.32
N VAL A 254 -8.59 13.18 -31.30
CA VAL A 254 -7.18 13.26 -31.71
C VAL A 254 -6.28 12.50 -30.72
N PHE A 255 -6.42 12.74 -29.42
CA PHE A 255 -5.61 12.06 -28.41
C PHE A 255 -5.87 10.55 -28.39
N THR A 256 -7.12 10.11 -28.57
CA THR A 256 -7.47 8.70 -28.68
C THR A 256 -6.80 8.06 -29.90
N SER A 257 -6.79 8.76 -31.05
CA SER A 257 -6.14 8.25 -32.25
C SER A 257 -4.63 8.08 -32.07
N LEU A 258 -3.96 8.99 -31.36
CA LEU A 258 -2.54 8.90 -31.05
C LEU A 258 -2.22 7.69 -30.17
N VAL A 259 -2.99 7.47 -29.09
CA VAL A 259 -2.79 6.32 -28.19
C VAL A 259 -3.04 5.00 -28.93
N SER A 260 -3.99 4.95 -29.86
CA SER A 260 -4.33 3.74 -30.62
C SER A 260 -3.25 3.33 -31.65
N GLN A 261 -2.41 4.26 -32.09
CA GLN A 261 -1.34 4.01 -33.06
C GLN A 261 -0.04 3.46 -32.43
N VAL A 262 0.06 3.49 -31.10
CA VAL A 262 1.24 3.06 -30.33
C VAL A 262 1.14 1.59 -29.88
N LYS A 263 0.08 0.87 -30.26
CA LYS A 263 -0.09 -0.58 -30.08
C LYS A 263 0.23 -1.35 -31.35
#